data_AF-A0A7W0Y1P9-F1
#
_entry.id   AF-A0A7W0Y1P9-F1
#
_cell.length_a   1.000
_cell.length_b   1.000
_cell.length_c   1.000
_cell.angle_alpha   90.00
_cell.angle_beta   90.00
_cell.angle_gamma   90.00
#
_symmetry.space_group_name_H-M   'P 1'
#
loop_
_entity.id
_entity.type
_entity.pdbx_description
1 polymer ?
#
loop_
_entity_poly.entity_id
_entity_poly.type
_entity_poly.pdbx_seq_one_letter_code
_entity_poly.pdbx_strand_id
1 'polypeptide(L)'
;MRLLILTLLSSALAACGGASPKPVDDSCDAANDCTDPALPYCVEGACHACDGASACTPDAPRCSPADLVCADCVGDIDCSGYPSMPRCNSTDGSCVGCVESSQCANPTPVCDPDTQACRGCSSDDDCASAACDRTTGTCIGEAAVLYASANGPAAALCTKAAPCSFAKAIMTVDATHAHIKLAGGLYTGIEHRIAGATTMAIHGLGATLTTELIIEDGATVRIDDLTIDSRLNCLTSTTAAAIPTVVLDHVTLDTLEVRPCILEIYDSRFTPGPTEQPIRARADVAQRRSTVLLERTLIAGGEGLCFEGSTYDIRNSVIANVTDAAGASAFVCMNSPQAPGSTVQFTTFYNAPVVCVNGVIPSLAISSSIIFSDRSTADAAACNQATFHYTLVSPQAAALPGANNLLGMDPMFAEPAAANLHLLPGSPAIDAADPAAPASVDFDGLSRLGRGDMGAFEYLTPQ
;
A
#
# COMPACT_ATOMS: atom_id res chain seq x y z
N MET A 1 47.91 -57.17 43.52
CA MET A 1 47.40 -57.53 44.86
C MET A 1 45.89 -57.58 44.79
N ARG A 2 45.28 -58.71 45.16
CA ARG A 2 43.83 -58.97 45.32
C ARG A 2 42.98 -58.99 44.04
N LEU A 3 41.93 -59.79 43.89
CA LEU A 3 41.42 -61.06 44.46
C LEU A 3 40.11 -61.25 43.66
N LEU A 4 39.98 -62.30 42.84
CA LEU A 4 39.06 -63.44 43.03
C LEU A 4 37.60 -63.11 43.42
N ILE A 5 36.65 -63.59 42.59
CA ILE A 5 35.30 -64.18 42.84
C ILE A 5 34.72 -64.36 41.42
N LEU A 6 34.64 -65.52 40.77
CA LEU A 6 34.04 -66.85 41.01
C LEU A 6 32.49 -66.89 41.01
N THR A 7 31.96 -67.76 40.12
CA THR A 7 30.61 -68.38 40.04
C THR A 7 29.52 -67.73 39.17
N LEU A 8 28.65 -68.45 38.43
CA LEU A 8 28.50 -69.84 37.94
C LEU A 8 27.34 -69.84 36.88
N LEU A 9 27.49 -70.69 35.84
CA LEU A 9 26.49 -71.44 35.05
C LEU A 9 25.42 -70.80 34.12
N SER A 10 25.54 -71.20 32.84
CA SER A 10 24.52 -71.73 31.88
C SER A 10 23.38 -70.80 31.43
N SER A 11 22.99 -70.67 30.15
CA SER A 11 23.13 -71.49 28.93
C SER A 11 22.47 -70.75 27.75
N ALA A 12 22.99 -70.90 26.53
CA ALA A 12 22.27 -71.11 25.25
C ALA A 12 23.01 -70.53 24.02
N LEU A 13 23.13 -71.38 23.00
CA LEU A 13 23.65 -71.13 21.65
C LEU A 13 22.99 -69.92 20.95
N ALA A 14 23.80 -69.08 20.31
CA ALA A 14 23.47 -68.50 19.01
C ALA A 14 24.77 -68.08 18.30
N ALA A 15 24.93 -68.57 17.08
CA ALA A 15 26.08 -68.34 16.22
C ALA A 15 26.27 -66.84 15.93
N CYS A 16 27.39 -66.27 16.34
CA CYS A 16 27.85 -64.98 15.85
C CYS A 16 28.60 -65.25 14.54
N GLY A 17 27.85 -65.26 13.43
CA GLY A 17 28.43 -65.09 12.10
C GLY A 17 28.98 -63.67 12.02
N GLY A 18 30.30 -63.55 12.11
CA GLY A 18 30.98 -62.27 11.90
C GLY A 18 30.66 -61.77 10.50
N ALA A 19 29.90 -60.67 10.44
CA ALA A 19 29.76 -59.88 9.24
C ALA A 19 31.17 -59.42 8.84
N SER A 20 31.62 -59.88 7.68
CA SER A 20 32.78 -59.30 7.01
C SER A 20 32.48 -57.82 6.74
N PRO A 21 33.45 -56.90 6.85
CA PRO A 21 33.25 -55.54 6.43
C PRO A 21 32.96 -55.56 4.93
N LYS A 22 31.72 -55.22 4.53
CA LYS A 22 31.37 -55.01 3.12
C LYS A 22 32.28 -53.89 2.59
N PRO A 23 32.83 -54.02 1.37
CA PRO A 23 33.60 -52.97 0.74
C PRO A 23 32.72 -51.72 0.55
N VAL A 24 33.31 -50.56 0.82
CA VAL A 24 32.78 -49.21 0.59
C VAL A 24 32.42 -49.08 -0.90
N ASP A 25 31.12 -49.11 -1.27
CA ASP A 25 30.28 -47.91 -1.45
C ASP A 25 28.96 -48.20 -2.21
N ASP A 26 28.86 -49.21 -3.07
CA ASP A 26 27.73 -49.27 -4.03
C ASP A 26 26.68 -50.37 -3.80
N SER A 27 26.75 -51.15 -2.71
CA SER A 27 25.82 -52.27 -2.50
C SER A 27 25.06 -52.21 -1.18
N CYS A 28 23.73 -52.20 -1.26
CA CYS A 28 22.81 -52.11 -0.14
C CYS A 28 21.78 -53.25 -0.14
N ASP A 29 21.33 -53.68 1.04
CA ASP A 29 20.21 -54.62 1.21
C ASP A 29 18.97 -53.93 1.79
N ALA A 30 19.16 -52.78 2.45
CA ALA A 30 18.11 -51.89 2.95
C ALA A 30 18.57 -50.42 2.98
N ALA A 31 17.63 -49.48 3.13
CA ALA A 31 17.93 -48.04 3.09
C ALA A 31 18.94 -47.57 4.16
N ASN A 32 19.00 -48.24 5.31
CA ASN A 32 19.97 -47.92 6.36
C ASN A 32 21.41 -48.30 6.01
N ASP A 33 21.65 -49.06 4.94
CA ASP A 33 22.99 -49.35 4.43
C ASP A 33 23.55 -48.18 3.61
N CYS A 34 22.70 -47.29 3.11
CA CYS A 34 23.08 -46.12 2.32
C CYS A 34 23.36 -44.91 3.22
N THR A 35 24.62 -44.76 3.63
CA THR A 35 25.01 -43.71 4.60
C THR A 35 25.40 -42.38 3.97
N ASP A 36 25.57 -42.31 2.64
CA ASP A 36 25.79 -41.05 1.93
C ASP A 36 24.48 -40.25 1.93
N PRO A 37 24.44 -39.05 2.52
CA PRO A 37 23.26 -38.18 2.50
C PRO A 37 22.78 -37.83 1.08
N ALA A 38 23.64 -37.90 0.06
CA ALA A 38 23.28 -37.65 -1.34
C ALA A 38 22.63 -38.86 -2.03
N LEU A 39 22.80 -40.09 -1.49
CA LEU A 39 22.28 -41.33 -2.07
C LEU A 39 21.57 -42.20 -1.02
N PRO A 40 20.54 -41.72 -0.31
CA PRO A 40 20.00 -42.40 0.87
C PRO A 40 19.05 -43.58 0.56
N TYR A 41 18.71 -43.83 -0.71
CA TYR A 41 17.71 -44.82 -1.09
C TYR A 41 18.34 -46.09 -1.66
N CYS A 42 17.94 -47.26 -1.18
CA CYS A 42 18.40 -48.54 -1.70
C CYS A 42 17.42 -49.09 -2.76
N VAL A 43 17.84 -49.15 -4.02
CA VAL A 43 17.03 -49.65 -5.15
C VAL A 43 17.85 -50.68 -5.93
N GLU A 44 17.27 -51.87 -6.18
CA GLU A 44 17.91 -52.98 -6.90
C GLU A 44 19.33 -53.36 -6.42
N GLY A 45 19.61 -53.12 -5.14
CA GLY A 45 20.87 -53.48 -4.49
C GLY A 45 21.96 -52.42 -4.59
N ALA A 46 21.66 -51.20 -5.06
CA ALA A 46 22.55 -50.05 -5.09
C ALA A 46 21.92 -48.80 -4.46
N CYS A 47 22.75 -47.88 -3.97
CA CYS A 47 22.32 -46.64 -3.34
C CYS A 47 22.10 -45.53 -4.40
N HIS A 48 20.95 -44.86 -4.34
CA HIS A 48 20.48 -43.86 -5.30
C HIS A 48 19.93 -42.61 -4.61
N ALA A 49 19.81 -41.52 -5.37
CA ALA A 49 19.34 -40.24 -4.85
C ALA A 49 17.81 -40.21 -4.63
N CYS A 50 17.05 -41.06 -5.35
CA CYS A 50 15.60 -41.16 -5.20
C CYS A 50 15.09 -42.57 -5.54
N ASP A 51 13.98 -42.97 -4.90
CA ASP A 51 13.19 -44.16 -5.23
C ASP A 51 11.80 -43.82 -5.82
N GLY A 52 11.49 -42.53 -5.91
CA GLY A 52 10.23 -41.99 -6.45
C GLY A 52 10.18 -40.46 -6.31
N ALA A 53 9.11 -39.83 -6.83
CA ALA A 53 8.98 -38.36 -6.83
C ALA A 53 8.92 -37.74 -5.42
N SER A 54 8.41 -38.47 -4.42
CA SER A 54 8.36 -38.01 -3.02
C SER A 54 9.73 -37.87 -2.35
N ALA A 55 10.77 -38.46 -2.94
CA ALA A 55 12.16 -38.33 -2.47
C ALA A 55 12.85 -37.07 -3.00
N CYS A 56 12.22 -36.38 -3.95
CA CYS A 56 12.78 -35.22 -4.62
C CYS A 56 12.30 -33.90 -4.01
N THR A 57 12.83 -32.77 -4.51
CA THR A 57 12.48 -31.40 -4.07
C THR A 57 11.79 -30.63 -5.20
N PRO A 58 11.13 -29.49 -4.93
CA PRO A 58 10.49 -28.70 -5.99
C PRO A 58 11.45 -28.30 -7.13
N ASP A 59 12.74 -28.07 -6.84
CA ASP A 59 13.72 -27.64 -7.85
C ASP A 59 14.10 -28.76 -8.84
N ALA A 60 13.94 -30.02 -8.43
CA ALA A 60 14.20 -31.20 -9.26
C ALA A 60 13.19 -32.30 -8.90
N PRO A 61 11.90 -32.14 -9.24
CA PRO A 61 10.78 -32.84 -8.61
C PRO A 61 10.57 -34.28 -9.09
N ARG A 62 11.20 -34.65 -10.20
CA ARG A 62 10.97 -35.92 -10.88
C ARG A 62 12.14 -36.88 -10.61
N CYS A 63 11.85 -38.09 -10.12
CA CYS A 63 12.87 -39.14 -10.09
C CYS A 63 13.03 -39.79 -11.47
N SER A 64 14.19 -39.67 -12.12
CA SER A 64 14.47 -40.28 -13.43
C SER A 64 14.43 -41.81 -13.32
N PRO A 65 13.57 -42.52 -14.05
CA PRO A 65 13.50 -43.98 -13.97
C PRO A 65 14.73 -44.69 -14.57
N ALA A 66 15.57 -43.97 -15.33
CA ALA A 66 16.78 -44.53 -15.93
C ALA A 66 17.99 -44.46 -14.98
N ASP A 67 18.09 -43.36 -14.23
CA ASP A 67 19.30 -43.03 -13.46
C ASP A 67 19.05 -43.02 -11.94
N LEU A 68 17.78 -43.02 -11.51
CA LEU A 68 17.35 -42.87 -10.11
C LEU A 68 17.96 -41.63 -9.44
N VAL A 69 18.02 -40.56 -10.22
CA VAL A 69 18.43 -39.21 -9.81
C VAL A 69 17.25 -38.26 -10.00
N CYS A 70 17.09 -37.33 -9.05
CA CYS A 70 16.12 -36.24 -9.18
C CYS A 70 16.48 -35.34 -10.36
N ALA A 71 15.48 -35.02 -11.16
CA ALA A 71 15.59 -34.31 -12.43
C ALA A 71 14.45 -33.31 -12.57
N ASP A 72 14.63 -32.42 -13.53
CA ASP A 72 13.67 -31.40 -13.94
C ASP A 72 12.28 -31.97 -14.20
N CYS A 73 11.26 -31.20 -13.85
CA CYS A 73 9.90 -31.48 -14.28
C CYS A 73 9.80 -31.38 -15.81
N VAL A 74 8.95 -32.21 -16.39
CA VAL A 74 8.59 -32.14 -17.82
C VAL A 74 7.13 -31.75 -18.01
N GLY A 75 6.33 -31.77 -16.95
CA GLY A 75 4.99 -31.19 -16.90
C GLY A 75 4.42 -31.16 -15.49
N ASP A 76 3.27 -30.51 -15.34
CA ASP A 76 2.61 -30.28 -14.04
C ASP A 76 2.36 -31.56 -13.22
N ILE A 77 2.26 -32.72 -13.89
CA ILE A 77 2.07 -34.00 -13.19
C ILE A 77 3.24 -34.35 -12.26
N ASP A 78 4.46 -33.93 -12.63
CA ASP A 78 5.66 -34.12 -11.81
C ASP A 78 5.63 -33.25 -10.55
N CYS A 79 4.83 -32.17 -10.57
CA CYS A 79 4.66 -31.22 -9.47
C CYS A 79 3.48 -31.54 -8.56
N SER A 80 2.74 -32.63 -8.81
CA SER A 80 1.57 -33.02 -8.01
C SER A 80 1.87 -33.28 -6.53
N GLY A 81 3.14 -33.53 -6.17
CA GLY A 81 3.62 -33.66 -4.80
C GLY A 81 3.75 -32.34 -4.03
N TYR A 82 3.65 -31.19 -4.69
CA TYR A 82 3.87 -29.86 -4.11
C TYR A 82 2.61 -28.98 -4.25
N PRO A 83 1.68 -29.01 -3.27
CA PRO A 83 0.41 -28.29 -3.38
C PRO A 83 0.53 -26.77 -3.54
N SER A 84 1.62 -26.17 -3.02
CA SER A 84 1.91 -24.74 -3.17
C SER A 84 2.65 -24.39 -4.47
N MET A 85 3.17 -25.41 -5.17
CA MET A 85 3.97 -25.27 -6.39
C MET A 85 3.53 -26.32 -7.43
N PRO A 86 2.26 -26.30 -7.88
CA PRO A 86 1.71 -27.38 -8.69
C PRO A 86 2.09 -27.29 -10.18
N ARG A 87 2.84 -26.27 -10.60
CA ARG A 87 3.13 -25.99 -12.01
C ARG A 87 4.57 -26.28 -12.34
N CYS A 88 4.81 -26.91 -13.49
CA CYS A 88 6.15 -27.11 -14.00
C CYS A 88 6.59 -25.91 -14.83
N ASN A 89 7.65 -25.22 -14.43
CA ASN A 89 8.30 -24.25 -15.28
C ASN A 89 9.27 -24.95 -16.24
N SER A 90 8.84 -25.09 -17.50
CA SER A 90 9.64 -25.71 -18.56
C SER A 90 10.96 -24.99 -18.90
N THR A 91 11.19 -23.78 -18.39
CA THR A 91 12.42 -23.02 -18.62
C THR A 91 13.55 -23.42 -17.66
N ASP A 92 13.23 -23.59 -16.39
CA ASP A 92 14.19 -23.89 -15.32
C ASP A 92 14.04 -25.30 -14.74
N GLY A 93 13.01 -26.05 -15.12
CA GLY A 93 12.79 -27.43 -14.69
C GLY A 93 12.20 -27.57 -13.29
N SER A 94 11.81 -26.46 -12.66
CA SER A 94 11.34 -26.43 -11.27
C SER A 94 9.81 -26.43 -11.16
N CYS A 95 9.32 -26.88 -9.99
CA CYS A 95 7.94 -26.72 -9.58
C CYS A 95 7.73 -25.35 -8.96
N VAL A 96 6.78 -24.60 -9.51
CA VAL A 96 6.47 -23.22 -9.14
C VAL A 96 4.98 -23.06 -8.84
N GLY A 97 4.62 -21.97 -8.16
CA GLY A 97 3.21 -21.66 -7.86
C GLY A 97 2.41 -21.38 -9.13
N CYS A 98 3.03 -20.68 -10.08
CA CYS A 98 2.45 -20.31 -11.36
C CYS A 98 3.55 -19.95 -12.37
N VAL A 99 3.22 -20.05 -13.66
CA VAL A 99 4.02 -19.50 -14.78
C VAL A 99 3.29 -18.37 -15.51
N GLU A 100 1.97 -18.26 -15.33
CA GLU A 100 1.15 -17.17 -15.88
C GLU A 100 -0.07 -16.92 -14.98
N SER A 101 -0.61 -15.70 -15.02
CA SER A 101 -1.74 -15.30 -14.17
C SER A 101 -3.03 -16.10 -14.40
N SER A 102 -3.19 -16.75 -15.56
CA SER A 102 -4.35 -17.61 -15.85
C SER A 102 -4.46 -18.81 -14.88
N GLN A 103 -3.33 -19.19 -14.26
CA GLN A 103 -3.22 -20.31 -13.33
C GLN A 103 -3.50 -19.91 -11.88
N CYS A 104 -3.61 -18.60 -11.64
CA CYS A 104 -3.88 -18.01 -10.36
C CYS A 104 -5.38 -17.67 -10.23
N ALA A 105 -5.89 -17.67 -9.00
CA ALA A 105 -7.29 -17.40 -8.70
C ALA A 105 -7.39 -16.37 -7.58
N ASN A 106 -8.51 -15.66 -7.50
CA ASN A 106 -8.79 -14.78 -6.38
C ASN A 106 -8.69 -15.58 -5.04
N PRO A 107 -8.07 -15.02 -3.99
CA PRO A 107 -7.68 -13.61 -3.85
C PRO A 107 -6.27 -13.25 -4.36
N THR A 108 -5.53 -14.18 -4.96
CA THR A 108 -4.20 -13.94 -5.51
C THR A 108 -4.19 -14.21 -7.02
N PRO A 109 -4.83 -13.37 -7.85
CA PRO A 109 -5.08 -13.67 -9.26
C PRO A 109 -3.87 -13.44 -10.19
N VAL A 110 -2.75 -12.91 -9.69
CA VAL A 110 -1.61 -12.52 -10.53
C VAL A 110 -0.44 -13.45 -10.30
N CYS A 111 0.18 -13.92 -11.36
CA CYS A 111 1.46 -14.62 -11.24
C CYS A 111 2.60 -13.60 -11.22
N ASP A 112 3.35 -13.58 -10.12
CA ASP A 112 4.55 -12.76 -10.01
C ASP A 112 5.70 -13.40 -10.79
N PRO A 113 6.29 -12.73 -11.78
CA PRO A 113 7.30 -13.34 -12.65
C PRO A 113 8.64 -13.58 -11.95
N ASP A 114 8.94 -12.84 -10.88
CA ASP A 114 10.22 -12.91 -10.17
C ASP A 114 10.19 -14.01 -9.10
N THR A 115 9.06 -14.16 -8.42
CA THR A 115 8.88 -15.16 -7.35
C THR A 115 8.17 -16.42 -7.82
N GLN A 116 7.57 -16.39 -9.02
CA GLN A 116 6.76 -17.48 -9.61
C GLN A 116 5.66 -17.98 -8.67
N ALA A 117 5.13 -17.05 -7.86
CA ALA A 117 4.09 -17.27 -6.88
C ALA A 117 2.86 -16.40 -7.19
N CYS A 118 1.67 -16.90 -6.88
CA CYS A 118 0.46 -16.12 -7.04
C CYS A 118 0.39 -15.02 -5.97
N ARG A 119 0.17 -13.78 -6.38
CA ARG A 119 -0.01 -12.59 -5.53
C ARG A 119 -1.33 -11.87 -5.83
N GLY A 120 -1.72 -10.96 -4.95
CA GLY A 120 -2.84 -10.05 -5.18
C GLY A 120 -2.58 -9.11 -6.35
N CYS A 121 -3.64 -8.62 -6.99
CA CYS A 121 -3.53 -7.52 -7.93
C CYS A 121 -3.13 -6.22 -7.22
N SER A 122 -2.32 -5.42 -7.90
CA SER A 122 -1.75 -4.15 -7.43
C SER A 122 -2.18 -2.97 -8.31
N SER A 123 -2.60 -3.26 -9.54
CA SER A 123 -3.12 -2.28 -10.49
C SER A 123 -4.25 -2.89 -11.30
N ASP A 124 -5.08 -2.04 -11.93
CA ASP A 124 -6.14 -2.49 -12.83
C ASP A 124 -5.62 -3.39 -13.97
N ASP A 125 -4.42 -3.10 -14.49
CA ASP A 125 -3.81 -3.81 -15.62
C ASP A 125 -3.40 -5.26 -15.27
N ASP A 126 -3.29 -5.58 -13.97
CA ASP A 126 -3.09 -6.95 -13.51
C ASP A 126 -4.31 -7.85 -13.80
N CYS A 127 -5.49 -7.24 -14.01
CA CYS A 127 -6.76 -7.95 -14.11
C CYS A 127 -7.28 -7.99 -15.55
N ALA A 128 -7.78 -9.15 -15.98
CA ALA A 128 -8.38 -9.30 -17.31
C ALA A 128 -9.59 -8.37 -17.53
N SER A 129 -10.32 -8.00 -16.47
CA SER A 129 -11.41 -7.01 -16.49
C SER A 129 -10.93 -5.56 -16.49
N ALA A 130 -9.62 -5.32 -16.35
CA ALA A 130 -9.03 -4.02 -16.10
C ALA A 130 -9.59 -3.31 -14.85
N ALA A 131 -9.96 -4.09 -13.82
CA ALA A 131 -10.46 -3.59 -12.54
C ALA A 131 -9.91 -4.44 -11.38
N CYS A 132 -9.06 -3.82 -10.56
CA CYS A 132 -8.47 -4.42 -9.36
C CYS A 132 -9.05 -3.77 -8.10
N ASP A 133 -9.52 -4.56 -7.14
CA ASP A 133 -9.75 -4.06 -5.78
C ASP A 133 -8.44 -4.15 -5.00
N ARG A 134 -7.73 -3.02 -4.91
CA ARG A 134 -6.47 -2.91 -4.18
C ARG A 134 -6.59 -3.16 -2.68
N THR A 135 -7.78 -3.00 -2.11
CA THR A 135 -8.00 -3.24 -0.68
C THR A 135 -7.90 -4.73 -0.38
N THR A 136 -8.42 -5.56 -1.28
CA THR A 136 -8.48 -7.02 -1.10
C THR A 136 -7.43 -7.76 -1.94
N GLY A 137 -6.78 -7.08 -2.89
CA GLY A 137 -5.87 -7.67 -3.87
C GLY A 137 -6.57 -8.54 -4.91
N THR A 138 -7.88 -8.39 -5.10
CA THR A 138 -8.68 -9.29 -5.95
C THR A 138 -9.08 -8.65 -7.28
N CYS A 139 -9.09 -9.45 -8.34
CA CYS A 139 -9.58 -9.01 -9.63
C CYS A 139 -11.10 -9.09 -9.68
N ILE A 140 -11.73 -7.99 -10.10
CA ILE A 140 -13.18 -7.90 -10.26
C ILE A 140 -13.59 -8.68 -11.51
N GLY A 141 -14.61 -9.54 -11.41
CA GLY A 141 -15.11 -10.26 -12.58
C GLY A 141 -15.72 -9.31 -13.61
N GLU A 142 -15.47 -9.52 -14.91
CA GLU A 142 -15.94 -8.63 -15.99
C GLU A 142 -17.46 -8.37 -15.94
N ALA A 143 -18.27 -9.34 -15.51
CA ALA A 143 -19.71 -9.21 -15.38
C ALA A 143 -20.16 -8.17 -14.33
N ALA A 144 -19.29 -7.78 -13.39
CA ALA A 144 -19.58 -6.75 -12.39
C ALA A 144 -19.09 -5.35 -12.81
N VAL A 145 -18.46 -5.23 -13.98
CA VAL A 145 -17.81 -4.00 -14.46
C VAL A 145 -18.62 -3.37 -15.59
N LEU A 146 -18.96 -2.09 -15.43
CA LEU A 146 -19.50 -1.22 -16.46
C LEU A 146 -18.35 -0.48 -17.14
N TYR A 147 -18.18 -0.69 -18.43
CA TYR A 147 -17.11 -0.06 -19.20
C TYR A 147 -17.63 1.22 -19.84
N ALA A 148 -16.92 2.33 -19.58
CA ALA A 148 -17.20 3.61 -20.18
C ALA A 148 -15.99 4.14 -20.94
N SER A 149 -16.22 4.86 -22.03
CA SER A 149 -15.17 5.58 -22.77
C SER A 149 -15.55 7.04 -22.95
N ALA A 150 -14.55 7.90 -23.16
CA ALA A 150 -14.75 9.34 -23.39
C ALA A 150 -15.75 9.64 -24.53
N ASN A 151 -15.72 8.82 -25.59
CA ASN A 151 -16.61 8.95 -26.76
C ASN A 151 -17.73 7.89 -26.77
N GLY A 152 -17.97 7.21 -25.65
CA GLY A 152 -18.94 6.14 -25.56
C GLY A 152 -20.37 6.64 -25.78
N PRO A 153 -21.20 5.97 -26.60
CA PRO A 153 -22.59 6.39 -26.80
C PRO A 153 -23.43 6.23 -25.52
N ALA A 154 -24.34 7.18 -25.27
CA ALA A 154 -25.29 7.08 -24.15
C ALA A 154 -26.27 5.88 -24.28
N ALA A 155 -26.45 5.37 -25.50
CA ALA A 155 -27.31 4.22 -25.78
C ALA A 155 -26.58 2.86 -25.73
N ALA A 156 -25.26 2.84 -25.54
CA ALA A 156 -24.50 1.59 -25.46
C ALA A 156 -24.75 0.84 -24.14
N LEU A 157 -24.44 -0.46 -24.14
CA LEU A 157 -24.73 -1.39 -23.04
C LEU A 157 -23.69 -1.36 -21.90
N CYS A 158 -22.63 -0.55 -22.01
CA CYS A 158 -21.53 -0.47 -21.04
C CYS A 158 -20.75 -1.79 -20.89
N THR A 159 -20.61 -2.58 -21.95
CA THR A 159 -19.78 -3.79 -21.95
C THR A 159 -18.37 -3.47 -22.42
N LYS A 160 -17.40 -4.36 -22.12
CA LYS A 160 -16.02 -4.18 -22.57
C LYS A 160 -15.89 -3.99 -24.09
N ALA A 161 -16.69 -4.73 -24.86
CA ALA A 161 -16.74 -4.64 -26.32
C ALA A 161 -17.54 -3.44 -26.85
N ALA A 162 -18.45 -2.87 -26.05
CA ALA A 162 -19.25 -1.69 -26.41
C ALA A 162 -19.35 -0.71 -25.24
N PRO A 163 -18.26 0.02 -24.92
CA PRO A 163 -18.24 0.97 -23.82
C PRO A 163 -19.24 2.10 -24.02
N CYS A 164 -19.94 2.49 -22.95
CA CYS A 164 -20.91 3.57 -22.96
C CYS A 164 -20.31 4.90 -22.51
N SER A 165 -21.11 5.98 -22.51
CA SER A 165 -20.69 7.24 -21.88
C SER A 165 -20.56 7.07 -20.37
N PHE A 166 -19.69 7.84 -19.71
CA PHE A 166 -19.56 7.79 -18.23
C PHE A 166 -20.88 8.09 -17.50
N ALA A 167 -21.65 9.08 -17.96
CA ALA A 167 -22.99 9.37 -17.41
C ALA A 167 -23.93 8.16 -17.47
N LYS A 168 -23.91 7.41 -18.58
CA LYS A 168 -24.70 6.18 -18.72
C LYS A 168 -24.22 5.08 -17.77
N ALA A 169 -22.92 4.93 -17.56
CA ALA A 169 -22.38 3.97 -16.60
C ALA A 169 -22.86 4.29 -15.18
N ILE A 170 -22.75 5.55 -14.73
CA ILE A 170 -23.26 6.00 -13.42
C ILE A 170 -24.74 5.65 -13.24
N MET A 171 -25.57 5.91 -14.26
CA MET A 171 -27.00 5.60 -14.22
C MET A 171 -27.33 4.09 -14.26
N THR A 172 -26.36 3.24 -14.58
CA THR A 172 -26.54 1.80 -14.73
C THR A 172 -26.02 1.03 -13.51
N VAL A 173 -25.33 1.69 -12.58
CA VAL A 173 -24.85 1.05 -11.35
C VAL A 173 -26.01 0.43 -10.56
N ASP A 174 -25.81 -0.81 -10.16
CA ASP A 174 -26.71 -1.58 -9.31
C ASP A 174 -25.91 -2.52 -8.40
N ALA A 175 -26.60 -3.37 -7.64
CA ALA A 175 -25.97 -4.31 -6.71
C ALA A 175 -25.08 -5.38 -7.38
N THR A 176 -25.22 -5.60 -8.69
CA THR A 176 -24.42 -6.54 -9.48
C THR A 176 -23.36 -5.86 -10.34
N HIS A 177 -23.51 -4.57 -10.64
CA HIS A 177 -22.63 -3.76 -11.48
C HIS A 177 -22.08 -2.55 -10.71
N ALA A 178 -21.36 -2.82 -9.63
CA ALA A 178 -20.85 -1.79 -8.71
C ALA A 178 -19.51 -1.17 -9.13
N HIS A 179 -18.90 -1.61 -10.24
CA HIS A 179 -17.60 -1.12 -10.71
C HIS A 179 -17.75 -0.42 -12.06
N ILE A 180 -17.14 0.76 -12.22
CA ILE A 180 -17.05 1.47 -13.48
C ILE A 180 -15.59 1.49 -13.92
N LYS A 181 -15.27 0.93 -15.08
CA LYS A 181 -13.95 1.08 -15.71
C LYS A 181 -14.01 2.18 -16.77
N LEU A 182 -13.23 3.23 -16.58
CA LEU A 182 -12.99 4.26 -17.58
C LEU A 182 -11.85 3.82 -18.50
N ALA A 183 -12.10 3.82 -19.80
CA ALA A 183 -11.04 3.73 -20.80
C ALA A 183 -10.20 5.01 -20.80
N GLY A 184 -8.91 4.89 -21.09
CA GLY A 184 -8.03 6.06 -21.15
C GLY A 184 -8.53 7.12 -22.14
N GLY A 185 -8.42 8.39 -21.76
CA GLY A 185 -8.90 9.52 -22.55
C GLY A 185 -9.46 10.67 -21.73
N LEU A 186 -9.84 11.73 -22.45
CA LEU A 186 -10.35 12.97 -21.86
C LEU A 186 -11.88 12.94 -21.78
N TYR A 187 -12.43 12.97 -20.57
CA TYR A 187 -13.86 13.00 -20.31
C TYR A 187 -14.29 14.45 -20.13
N THR A 188 -14.96 14.99 -21.16
CA THR A 188 -15.44 16.38 -21.24
C THR A 188 -16.95 16.48 -21.03
N GLY A 189 -17.46 17.65 -20.68
CA GLY A 189 -18.87 17.86 -20.34
C GLY A 189 -19.05 18.98 -19.31
N ILE A 190 -20.13 18.93 -18.54
CA ILE A 190 -20.43 19.97 -17.53
C ILE A 190 -20.27 19.40 -16.11
N GLU A 191 -21.04 18.37 -15.75
CA GLU A 191 -20.93 17.72 -14.43
C GLU A 191 -21.36 16.23 -14.48
N HIS A 192 -20.84 15.45 -13.54
CA HIS A 192 -21.31 14.12 -13.19
C HIS A 192 -21.72 14.08 -11.72
N ARG A 193 -22.92 13.54 -11.45
CA ARG A 193 -23.53 13.55 -10.12
C ARG A 193 -23.86 12.13 -9.68
N ILE A 194 -23.38 11.77 -8.50
CA ILE A 194 -23.62 10.48 -7.85
C ILE A 194 -24.28 10.78 -6.50
N ALA A 195 -25.48 10.26 -6.29
CA ALA A 195 -26.30 10.60 -5.14
C ALA A 195 -27.02 9.38 -4.55
N GLY A 196 -27.59 9.55 -3.36
CA GLY A 196 -28.38 8.53 -2.68
C GLY A 196 -27.54 7.37 -2.16
N ALA A 197 -28.18 6.27 -1.73
CA ALA A 197 -27.51 5.10 -1.17
C ALA A 197 -26.77 4.22 -2.21
N THR A 198 -26.15 4.84 -3.21
CA THR A 198 -25.41 4.18 -4.27
C THR A 198 -23.99 3.86 -3.78
N THR A 199 -23.54 2.62 -3.95
CA THR A 199 -22.15 2.22 -3.67
C THR A 199 -21.47 1.82 -4.97
N MET A 200 -20.33 2.43 -5.30
CA MET A 200 -19.56 2.08 -6.49
C MET A 200 -18.06 2.33 -6.36
N ALA A 201 -17.28 1.67 -7.22
CA ALA A 201 -15.88 1.96 -7.45
C ALA A 201 -15.64 2.46 -8.89
N ILE A 202 -14.79 3.46 -9.07
CA ILE A 202 -14.40 4.03 -10.35
C ILE A 202 -12.91 3.73 -10.58
N HIS A 203 -12.65 2.94 -11.61
CA HIS A 203 -11.33 2.50 -12.04
C HIS A 203 -10.88 3.39 -13.20
N GLY A 204 -9.93 4.29 -12.96
CA GLY A 204 -9.65 5.46 -13.77
C GLY A 204 -8.33 5.46 -14.52
N LEU A 205 -7.55 4.37 -14.50
CA LEU A 205 -6.19 4.38 -15.07
C LEU A 205 -6.14 4.92 -16.51
N GLY A 206 -5.40 6.02 -16.69
CA GLY A 206 -5.23 6.72 -17.97
C GLY A 206 -6.40 7.63 -18.39
N ALA A 207 -7.45 7.75 -17.56
CA ALA A 207 -8.55 8.67 -17.78
C ALA A 207 -8.31 10.02 -17.09
N THR A 208 -8.73 11.09 -17.75
CA THR A 208 -8.71 12.44 -17.21
C THR A 208 -10.10 13.03 -17.28
N LEU A 209 -10.65 13.42 -16.13
CA LEU A 209 -11.94 14.05 -16.00
C LEU A 209 -11.78 15.57 -15.92
N THR A 210 -12.24 16.29 -16.94
CA THR A 210 -12.24 17.76 -16.95
C THR A 210 -13.60 18.34 -16.56
N THR A 211 -14.46 17.52 -15.98
CA THR A 211 -15.82 17.88 -15.57
C THR A 211 -15.95 17.74 -14.08
N GLU A 212 -16.77 18.60 -13.48
CA GLU A 212 -17.03 18.52 -12.06
C GLU A 212 -17.66 17.17 -11.67
N LEU A 213 -17.07 16.51 -10.68
CA LEU A 213 -17.62 15.28 -10.09
C LEU A 213 -18.23 15.63 -8.73
N ILE A 214 -19.50 15.28 -8.55
CA ILE A 214 -20.28 15.62 -7.36
C ILE A 214 -20.79 14.32 -6.74
N ILE A 215 -20.39 14.06 -5.50
CA ILE A 215 -20.77 12.89 -4.72
C ILE A 215 -21.56 13.37 -3.52
N GLU A 216 -22.82 12.95 -3.42
CA GLU A 216 -23.74 13.51 -2.44
C GLU A 216 -24.69 12.50 -1.78
N ASP A 217 -25.32 12.94 -0.69
CA ASP A 217 -26.51 12.35 -0.09
C ASP A 217 -26.44 10.85 0.21
N GLY A 218 -25.34 10.41 0.84
CA GLY A 218 -25.15 9.03 1.30
C GLY A 218 -24.51 8.10 0.29
N ALA A 219 -24.06 8.62 -0.85
CA ALA A 219 -23.30 7.82 -1.80
C ALA A 219 -21.96 7.41 -1.22
N THR A 220 -21.55 6.18 -1.50
CA THR A 220 -20.24 5.62 -1.13
C THR A 220 -19.46 5.35 -2.41
N VAL A 221 -18.41 6.12 -2.66
CA VAL A 221 -17.66 6.04 -3.92
C VAL A 221 -16.18 5.85 -3.63
N ARG A 222 -15.59 4.81 -4.20
CA ARG A 222 -14.14 4.66 -4.29
C ARG A 222 -13.66 5.10 -5.67
N ILE A 223 -12.56 5.81 -5.75
CA ILE A 223 -11.94 6.27 -6.99
C ILE A 223 -10.48 5.86 -6.99
N ASP A 224 -10.08 5.13 -8.03
CA ASP A 224 -8.76 4.56 -8.22
C ASP A 224 -8.14 5.10 -9.52
N ASP A 225 -6.86 5.52 -9.49
CA ASP A 225 -6.04 5.92 -10.66
C ASP A 225 -6.61 7.00 -11.59
N LEU A 226 -7.53 7.83 -11.09
CA LEU A 226 -8.17 8.86 -11.90
C LEU A 226 -7.41 10.19 -11.81
N THR A 227 -7.27 10.89 -12.94
CA THR A 227 -6.93 12.32 -12.91
C THR A 227 -8.21 13.16 -12.99
N ILE A 228 -8.44 14.04 -12.03
CA ILE A 228 -9.54 14.99 -11.98
C ILE A 228 -8.97 16.39 -12.16
N ASP A 229 -8.92 16.83 -13.42
CA ASP A 229 -8.50 18.18 -13.85
C ASP A 229 -9.69 19.14 -13.79
N SER A 230 -10.33 19.18 -12.63
CA SER A 230 -11.48 20.02 -12.30
C SER A 230 -11.74 19.94 -10.78
N ARG A 231 -12.97 20.20 -10.34
CA ARG A 231 -13.36 20.12 -8.94
C ARG A 231 -14.03 18.79 -8.62
N LEU A 232 -13.61 18.18 -7.53
CA LEU A 232 -14.36 17.11 -6.85
C LEU A 232 -15.14 17.72 -5.67
N ASN A 233 -16.41 17.37 -5.55
CA ASN A 233 -17.24 17.79 -4.42
C ASN A 233 -17.78 16.57 -3.71
N CYS A 234 -17.66 16.57 -2.40
CA CYS A 234 -18.31 15.59 -1.54
C CYS A 234 -19.17 16.31 -0.52
N LEU A 235 -20.49 16.28 -0.66
CA LEU A 235 -21.37 17.14 0.13
C LEU A 235 -22.75 16.54 0.39
N THR A 236 -23.46 17.06 1.39
CA THR A 236 -24.90 16.81 1.53
C THR A 236 -25.68 17.97 0.91
N SER A 237 -26.72 17.66 0.14
CA SER A 237 -27.63 18.66 -0.42
C SER A 237 -28.51 19.31 0.64
N THR A 238 -28.79 18.59 1.74
CA THR A 238 -29.63 19.06 2.87
C THR A 238 -29.11 18.59 4.22
N THR A 239 -29.59 19.21 5.31
CA THR A 239 -29.27 18.80 6.69
C THR A 239 -29.88 17.46 7.10
N ALA A 240 -30.82 16.92 6.33
CA ALA A 240 -31.45 15.62 6.56
C ALA A 240 -30.83 14.49 5.71
N ALA A 241 -30.08 14.84 4.65
CA ALA A 241 -29.47 13.86 3.78
C ALA A 241 -28.34 13.09 4.50
N ALA A 242 -28.17 11.83 4.14
CA ALA A 242 -27.08 11.01 4.66
C ALA A 242 -25.72 11.58 4.23
N ILE A 243 -24.70 11.43 5.09
CA ILE A 243 -23.35 11.91 4.80
C ILE A 243 -22.71 10.96 3.77
N PRO A 244 -22.25 11.45 2.61
CA PRO A 244 -21.54 10.62 1.63
C PRO A 244 -20.15 10.21 2.13
N THR A 245 -19.64 9.12 1.57
CA THR A 245 -18.29 8.60 1.80
C THR A 245 -17.51 8.55 0.49
N VAL A 246 -16.29 9.09 0.49
CA VAL A 246 -15.39 9.08 -0.67
C VAL A 246 -14.04 8.53 -0.26
N VAL A 247 -13.55 7.55 -1.01
CA VAL A 247 -12.20 7.00 -0.88
C VAL A 247 -11.45 7.29 -2.17
N LEU A 248 -10.30 7.97 -2.07
CA LEU A 248 -9.41 8.27 -3.18
C LEU A 248 -8.12 7.46 -3.02
N ASP A 249 -7.70 6.79 -4.08
CA ASP A 249 -6.46 6.00 -4.09
C ASP A 249 -5.74 6.19 -5.45
N HIS A 250 -4.48 6.63 -5.42
CA HIS A 250 -3.72 6.99 -6.63
C HIS A 250 -4.41 8.05 -7.52
N VAL A 251 -5.16 8.97 -6.91
CA VAL A 251 -5.89 10.03 -7.64
C VAL A 251 -5.02 11.28 -7.74
N THR A 252 -5.03 11.93 -8.92
CA THR A 252 -4.47 13.28 -9.08
C THR A 252 -5.62 14.28 -9.21
N LEU A 253 -5.61 15.36 -8.43
CA LEU A 253 -6.66 16.38 -8.44
C LEU A 253 -6.13 17.77 -8.09
N ASP A 254 -6.87 18.83 -8.42
CA ASP A 254 -6.48 20.18 -8.02
C ASP A 254 -7.16 20.60 -6.73
N THR A 255 -8.49 20.50 -6.68
CA THR A 255 -9.29 20.98 -5.54
C THR A 255 -10.42 20.04 -5.13
N LEU A 256 -10.69 20.02 -3.83
CA LEU A 256 -11.71 19.19 -3.19
C LEU A 256 -12.52 19.99 -2.16
N GLU A 257 -13.81 20.18 -2.42
CA GLU A 257 -14.78 20.77 -1.47
C GLU A 257 -15.54 19.65 -0.74
N VAL A 258 -15.55 19.71 0.60
CA VAL A 258 -16.06 18.64 1.48
C VAL A 258 -17.07 19.23 2.47
N ARG A 259 -18.36 18.86 2.42
CA ARG A 259 -19.39 19.51 3.26
C ARG A 259 -20.74 18.78 3.44
N PRO A 260 -21.01 18.23 4.64
CA PRO A 260 -20.15 17.30 5.34
C PRO A 260 -19.94 16.04 4.50
N CYS A 261 -18.80 15.38 4.68
CA CYS A 261 -18.47 14.13 4.02
C CYS A 261 -17.42 13.34 4.81
N ILE A 262 -17.45 12.02 4.68
CA ILE A 262 -16.40 11.12 5.16
C ILE A 262 -15.44 10.92 4.00
N LEU A 263 -14.19 11.34 4.16
CA LEU A 263 -13.18 11.36 3.12
C LEU A 263 -11.92 10.63 3.57
N GLU A 264 -11.49 9.66 2.78
CA GLU A 264 -10.21 8.97 2.96
C GLU A 264 -9.39 9.11 1.68
N ILE A 265 -8.12 9.48 1.81
CA ILE A 265 -7.21 9.72 0.70
C ILE A 265 -5.92 8.96 0.96
N TYR A 266 -5.57 8.10 0.01
CA TYR A 266 -4.38 7.28 0.02
C TYR A 266 -3.57 7.54 -1.26
N ASP A 267 -2.25 7.63 -1.16
CA ASP A 267 -1.32 7.56 -2.29
C ASP A 267 -1.64 8.55 -3.43
N SER A 268 -2.23 9.69 -3.08
CA SER A 268 -2.81 10.64 -4.03
C SER A 268 -2.00 11.92 -4.10
N ARG A 269 -2.28 12.74 -5.11
CA ARG A 269 -1.56 13.97 -5.36
C ARG A 269 -2.48 15.14 -5.65
N PHE A 270 -2.21 16.26 -4.99
CA PHE A 270 -2.83 17.54 -5.24
C PHE A 270 -1.87 18.52 -5.92
N THR A 271 -2.32 19.14 -7.02
CA THR A 271 -1.56 20.17 -7.77
C THR A 271 -2.33 21.48 -7.94
N PRO A 272 -2.88 22.06 -6.85
CA PRO A 272 -3.70 23.27 -6.91
C PRO A 272 -2.93 24.46 -7.52
N GLY A 273 -3.66 25.31 -8.23
CA GLY A 273 -3.19 26.64 -8.60
C GLY A 273 -2.83 27.50 -7.38
N PRO A 274 -2.11 28.63 -7.58
CA PRO A 274 -1.58 29.45 -6.48
C PRO A 274 -2.66 30.17 -5.65
N THR A 275 -3.92 30.18 -6.06
CA THR A 275 -5.03 30.78 -5.32
C THR A 275 -6.09 29.76 -4.95
N GLU A 276 -5.76 28.47 -5.09
CA GLU A 276 -6.69 27.38 -4.88
C GLU A 276 -6.42 26.70 -3.55
N GLN A 277 -7.49 26.37 -2.84
CA GLN A 277 -7.40 25.56 -1.63
C GLN A 277 -7.52 24.08 -2.04
N PRO A 278 -6.47 23.27 -1.86
CA PRO A 278 -6.49 21.86 -2.29
C PRO A 278 -7.60 21.07 -1.60
N ILE A 279 -7.79 21.27 -0.29
CA ILE A 279 -8.87 20.64 0.48
C ILE A 279 -9.55 21.69 1.35
N ARG A 280 -10.87 21.77 1.22
CA ARG A 280 -11.73 22.66 2.00
C ARG A 280 -12.90 21.87 2.60
N ALA A 281 -12.73 21.46 3.85
CA ALA A 281 -13.70 20.67 4.60
C ALA A 281 -14.45 21.51 5.63
N ARG A 282 -15.78 21.40 5.62
CA ARG A 282 -16.67 22.21 6.45
C ARG A 282 -17.73 21.36 7.13
N ALA A 283 -18.03 21.71 8.37
CA ALA A 283 -19.28 21.32 9.00
C ALA A 283 -20.45 22.07 8.36
N ASP A 284 -21.65 21.48 8.41
CA ASP A 284 -22.86 22.19 8.02
C ASP A 284 -23.46 23.02 9.17
N VAL A 285 -24.56 23.72 8.86
CA VAL A 285 -25.30 24.54 9.83
C VAL A 285 -25.89 23.73 10.99
N ALA A 286 -26.03 22.41 10.84
CA ALA A 286 -26.48 21.50 11.88
C ALA A 286 -25.30 20.93 12.71
N GLN A 287 -24.08 21.44 12.50
CA GLN A 287 -22.84 20.99 13.15
C GLN A 287 -22.49 19.53 12.84
N ARG A 288 -23.01 18.98 11.74
CA ARG A 288 -22.54 17.69 11.21
C ARG A 288 -21.20 17.94 10.54
N ARG A 289 -20.19 17.17 10.95
CA ARG A 289 -18.79 17.42 10.63
C ARG A 289 -18.32 16.57 9.45
N SER A 290 -17.35 17.06 8.70
CA SER A 290 -16.57 16.19 7.81
C SER A 290 -15.48 15.49 8.61
N THR A 291 -15.10 14.29 8.16
CA THR A 291 -13.93 13.56 8.67
C THR A 291 -13.00 13.32 7.50
N VAL A 292 -11.73 13.69 7.65
CA VAL A 292 -10.76 13.61 6.55
C VAL A 292 -9.53 12.83 6.99
N LEU A 293 -9.20 11.74 6.31
CA LEU A 293 -7.95 11.00 6.47
C LEU A 293 -7.07 11.23 5.23
N LEU A 294 -5.82 11.65 5.43
CA LEU A 294 -4.79 11.71 4.40
C LEU A 294 -3.64 10.79 4.80
N GLU A 295 -3.28 9.87 3.90
CA GLU A 295 -2.13 9.00 4.05
C GLU A 295 -1.34 8.94 2.74
N ARG A 296 -0.01 9.02 2.83
CA ARG A 296 0.90 8.95 1.65
C ARG A 296 0.50 9.89 0.53
N THR A 297 0.02 11.08 0.91
CA THR A 297 -0.54 12.05 -0.03
C THR A 297 0.41 13.22 -0.20
N LEU A 298 0.69 13.59 -1.46
CA LEU A 298 1.45 14.79 -1.79
C LEU A 298 0.49 15.94 -2.09
N ILE A 299 0.63 17.05 -1.37
CA ILE A 299 -0.01 18.33 -1.71
C ILE A 299 1.09 19.30 -2.12
N ALA A 300 1.11 19.71 -3.38
CA ALA A 300 2.12 20.60 -3.93
C ALA A 300 1.50 21.90 -4.43
N GLY A 301 1.63 22.98 -3.64
CA GLY A 301 1.10 24.30 -3.98
C GLY A 301 -0.15 24.71 -3.18
N GLY A 302 -0.87 25.71 -3.71
CA GLY A 302 -2.15 26.18 -3.17
C GLY A 302 -2.07 27.06 -1.93
N GLU A 303 -3.22 27.52 -1.44
CA GLU A 303 -3.36 28.39 -0.26
C GLU A 303 -3.37 27.62 1.08
N GLY A 304 -3.03 26.33 1.07
CA GLY A 304 -3.04 25.47 2.26
C GLY A 304 -4.39 24.80 2.52
N LEU A 305 -4.41 23.91 3.51
CA LEU A 305 -5.58 23.08 3.85
C LEU A 305 -6.55 23.85 4.73
N CYS A 306 -7.84 23.60 4.56
CA CYS A 306 -8.86 24.18 5.43
C CYS A 306 -9.86 23.15 5.98
N PHE A 307 -9.87 22.98 7.31
CA PHE A 307 -10.85 22.20 8.07
C PHE A 307 -11.66 23.08 9.05
N GLU A 308 -12.83 23.56 8.63
CA GLU A 308 -13.74 24.34 9.47
C GLU A 308 -14.76 23.44 10.16
N GLY A 309 -14.60 23.27 11.48
CA GLY A 309 -15.51 22.45 12.29
C GLY A 309 -15.49 20.96 11.90
N SER A 310 -14.46 20.53 11.18
CA SER A 310 -14.24 19.15 10.74
C SER A 310 -13.04 18.54 11.47
N THR A 311 -12.93 17.22 11.49
CA THR A 311 -11.75 16.52 12.03
C THR A 311 -10.87 16.02 10.90
N TYR A 312 -9.57 15.95 11.14
CA TYR A 312 -8.62 15.39 10.19
C TYR A 312 -7.54 14.54 10.87
N ASP A 313 -7.07 13.53 10.16
CA ASP A 313 -5.87 12.77 10.48
C ASP A 313 -4.96 12.78 9.24
N ILE A 314 -3.74 13.28 9.38
CA ILE A 314 -2.77 13.37 8.28
C ILE A 314 -1.54 12.60 8.68
N ARG A 315 -1.19 11.57 7.92
CA ARG A 315 -0.04 10.71 8.20
C ARG A 315 0.81 10.44 6.98
N ASN A 316 2.11 10.24 7.18
CA ASN A 316 3.04 9.79 6.14
C ASN A 316 2.92 10.61 4.86
N SER A 317 2.70 11.92 4.96
CA SER A 317 2.28 12.76 3.84
C SER A 317 3.24 13.93 3.64
N VAL A 318 3.22 14.53 2.45
CA VAL A 318 4.04 15.69 2.12
C VAL A 318 3.14 16.87 1.79
N ILE A 319 3.31 17.98 2.49
CA ILE A 319 2.66 19.25 2.19
C ILE A 319 3.76 20.22 1.79
N ALA A 320 3.85 20.50 0.50
CA ALA A 320 4.96 21.24 -0.08
C ALA A 320 4.49 22.50 -0.77
N ASN A 321 5.31 23.55 -0.66
CA ASN A 321 5.25 24.73 -1.50
C ASN A 321 3.90 25.48 -1.48
N VAL A 322 3.20 25.46 -0.33
CA VAL A 322 2.06 26.36 -0.09
C VAL A 322 2.47 27.79 -0.43
N THR A 323 1.56 28.57 -0.99
CA THR A 323 1.88 29.89 -1.58
C THR A 323 2.60 30.81 -0.61
N ASP A 324 3.35 31.77 -1.11
CA ASP A 324 4.09 32.77 -0.32
C ASP A 324 3.25 34.03 0.00
N ALA A 325 1.93 33.97 -0.21
CA ALA A 325 1.03 35.07 0.09
C ALA A 325 1.10 35.46 1.58
N ALA A 326 0.88 36.74 1.89
CA ALA A 326 0.86 37.22 3.27
C ALA A 326 -0.23 36.47 4.08
N GLY A 327 0.17 35.73 5.12
CA GLY A 327 -0.73 34.87 5.90
C GLY A 327 -0.78 33.41 5.45
N ALA A 328 0.10 33.01 4.53
CA ALA A 328 0.26 31.62 4.11
C ALA A 328 0.62 30.71 5.29
N SER A 329 -0.06 29.57 5.33
CA SER A 329 0.15 28.52 6.30
C SER A 329 -0.27 27.21 5.66
N ALA A 330 0.29 26.08 6.09
CA ALA A 330 -0.21 24.77 5.71
C ALA A 330 -1.69 24.60 6.10
N PHE A 331 -2.18 25.38 7.07
CA PHE A 331 -3.56 25.41 7.53
C PHE A 331 -4.12 26.84 7.51
N VAL A 332 -5.09 27.10 6.63
CA VAL A 332 -5.70 28.43 6.42
C VAL A 332 -7.22 28.33 6.50
N CYS A 333 -7.78 28.43 7.70
CA CYS A 333 -9.23 28.60 7.90
C CYS A 333 -9.58 29.82 8.73
N MET A 334 -10.76 30.36 8.45
CA MET A 334 -11.41 31.44 9.19
C MET A 334 -12.51 30.85 10.09
N ASN A 335 -12.47 31.18 11.38
CA ASN A 335 -13.64 31.20 12.28
C ASN A 335 -14.51 29.93 12.38
N SER A 336 -14.06 28.89 13.09
CA SER A 336 -14.98 27.97 13.75
C SER A 336 -14.32 27.21 14.91
N PRO A 337 -15.06 26.77 15.95
CA PRO A 337 -14.51 25.86 16.95
C PRO A 337 -14.21 24.50 16.29
N GLN A 338 -12.91 24.24 16.04
CA GLN A 338 -12.47 22.93 15.55
C GLN A 338 -12.87 21.83 16.53
N ALA A 339 -13.17 20.65 15.98
CA ALA A 339 -13.47 19.49 16.78
C ALA A 339 -12.19 18.94 17.43
N PRO A 340 -12.23 18.53 18.70
CA PRO A 340 -11.09 17.91 19.35
C PRO A 340 -10.65 16.63 18.64
N GLY A 341 -9.35 16.37 18.61
CA GLY A 341 -8.79 15.07 18.17
C GLY A 341 -8.27 15.03 16.73
N SER A 342 -7.90 16.17 16.14
CA SER A 342 -7.22 16.16 14.84
C SER A 342 -5.71 15.98 15.01
N THR A 343 -5.10 15.14 14.19
CA THR A 343 -3.70 14.72 14.32
C THR A 343 -2.94 14.90 13.02
N VAL A 344 -1.65 15.20 13.15
CA VAL A 344 -0.68 15.14 12.07
C VAL A 344 0.52 14.35 12.58
N GLN A 345 0.88 13.28 11.89
CA GLN A 345 2.01 12.44 12.26
C GLN A 345 2.88 12.13 11.04
N PHE A 346 4.20 11.98 11.21
CA PHE A 346 5.08 11.54 10.12
C PHE A 346 4.87 12.34 8.82
N THR A 347 4.70 13.65 8.94
CA THR A 347 4.39 14.51 7.78
C THR A 347 5.55 15.47 7.56
N THR A 348 5.93 15.67 6.30
CA THR A 348 6.93 16.67 5.92
C THR A 348 6.23 17.88 5.32
N PHE A 349 6.34 19.01 6.01
CA PHE A 349 5.97 20.32 5.52
C PHE A 349 7.21 20.99 4.93
N TYR A 350 7.29 21.12 3.61
CA TYR A 350 8.40 21.78 2.92
C TYR A 350 7.93 23.09 2.31
N ASN A 351 8.47 24.23 2.75
CA ASN A 351 7.98 25.54 2.35
C ASN A 351 6.47 25.72 2.57
N ALA A 352 5.97 25.13 3.66
CA ALA A 352 4.59 25.17 4.09
C ALA A 352 4.54 25.44 5.60
N PRO A 353 4.80 26.69 6.04
CA PRO A 353 4.90 27.01 7.46
C PRO A 353 3.59 26.71 8.19
N VAL A 354 3.66 26.36 9.47
CA VAL A 354 2.49 26.08 10.32
C VAL A 354 2.24 27.28 11.24
N VAL A 355 1.44 28.21 10.75
CA VAL A 355 1.13 29.45 11.47
C VAL A 355 -0.35 29.48 11.82
N CYS A 356 -0.64 29.75 13.10
CA CYS A 356 -1.99 30.03 13.56
C CYS A 356 -2.45 31.38 12.98
N VAL A 357 -3.33 31.38 11.99
CA VAL A 357 -3.98 32.60 11.51
C VAL A 357 -5.18 32.90 12.44
N ASN A 358 -5.25 34.12 12.99
CA ASN A 358 -6.36 34.61 13.84
C ASN A 358 -6.69 33.80 15.12
N GLY A 359 -5.76 32.97 15.60
CA GLY A 359 -5.70 32.53 17.01
C GLY A 359 -6.74 31.50 17.47
N VAL A 360 -7.25 30.62 16.60
CA VAL A 360 -8.07 29.46 17.00
C VAL A 360 -7.79 28.24 16.11
N ILE A 361 -6.80 27.41 16.48
CA ILE A 361 -6.70 25.99 16.06
C ILE A 361 -6.71 25.13 17.33
N PRO A 362 -7.87 24.88 17.96
CA PRO A 362 -7.91 24.07 19.18
C PRO A 362 -7.57 22.62 18.83
N SER A 363 -6.55 22.09 19.51
CA SER A 363 -6.14 20.67 19.52
C SER A 363 -5.49 20.10 18.25
N LEU A 364 -4.79 20.93 17.47
CA LEU A 364 -3.85 20.40 16.49
C LEU A 364 -2.64 19.80 17.22
N ALA A 365 -2.48 18.48 17.14
CA ALA A 365 -1.28 17.78 17.59
C ALA A 365 -0.44 17.39 16.37
N ILE A 366 0.79 17.90 16.31
CA ILE A 366 1.78 17.53 15.29
C ILE A 366 2.87 16.72 15.98
N SER A 367 3.11 15.50 15.51
CA SER A 367 4.19 14.67 16.05
C SER A 367 5.02 13.95 15.00
N SER A 368 6.25 13.59 15.36
CA SER A 368 7.15 12.80 14.51
C SER A 368 7.29 13.38 13.10
N SER A 369 7.29 14.71 12.96
CA SER A 369 7.12 15.41 11.69
C SER A 369 8.28 16.38 11.42
N ILE A 370 8.42 16.82 10.17
CA ILE A 370 9.36 17.87 9.78
C ILE A 370 8.58 19.08 9.29
N ILE A 371 8.91 20.27 9.79
CA ILE A 371 8.45 21.56 9.27
C ILE A 371 9.69 22.34 8.84
N PHE A 372 9.88 22.47 7.54
CA PHE A 372 11.04 23.13 6.96
C PHE A 372 10.62 24.25 6.01
N SER A 373 11.31 25.38 6.05
CA SER A 373 11.15 26.46 5.07
C SER A 373 12.50 27.09 4.73
N ASP A 374 12.83 27.14 3.44
CA ASP A 374 14.00 27.88 2.93
C ASP A 374 13.62 29.24 2.33
N ARG A 375 12.32 29.57 2.30
CA ARG A 375 11.80 30.83 1.73
C ARG A 375 11.91 32.02 2.68
N SER A 376 12.15 31.78 3.96
CA SER A 376 12.16 32.82 4.99
C SER A 376 13.09 32.44 6.13
N THR A 377 13.58 33.44 6.87
CA THR A 377 14.30 33.25 8.13
C THR A 377 13.40 33.36 9.36
N ALA A 378 12.11 33.65 9.17
CA ALA A 378 11.13 33.70 10.25
C ALA A 378 10.73 32.29 10.69
N ASP A 379 10.38 32.13 11.97
CA ASP A 379 9.94 30.87 12.55
C ASP A 379 8.92 30.15 11.67
N ALA A 380 9.25 28.92 11.25
CA ALA A 380 8.44 28.11 10.37
C ALA A 380 7.18 27.57 11.08
N ALA A 381 7.17 27.55 12.42
CA ALA A 381 5.99 27.28 13.21
C ALA A 381 5.70 28.43 14.19
N ALA A 382 4.49 28.99 14.09
CA ALA A 382 4.02 30.07 14.95
C ALA A 382 2.55 29.83 15.34
N CYS A 383 2.33 28.83 16.21
CA CYS A 383 0.99 28.42 16.60
C CYS A 383 0.94 27.90 18.05
N ASN A 384 0.78 28.81 19.01
CA ASN A 384 0.80 28.48 20.44
C ASN A 384 -0.37 27.60 20.93
N GLN A 385 -1.36 27.34 20.07
CA GLN A 385 -2.50 26.49 20.36
C GLN A 385 -2.34 25.06 19.83
N ALA A 386 -1.36 24.86 18.95
CA ALA A 386 -0.95 23.53 18.53
C ALA A 386 0.08 22.98 19.52
N THR A 387 0.16 21.66 19.60
CA THR A 387 1.19 20.97 20.37
C THR A 387 2.12 20.24 19.41
N PHE A 388 3.43 20.41 19.59
CA PHE A 388 4.47 19.83 18.77
C PHE A 388 5.27 18.84 19.61
N HIS A 389 5.37 17.59 19.16
CA HIS A 389 6.09 16.53 19.87
C HIS A 389 6.98 15.73 18.94
N TYR A 390 8.27 15.61 19.23
CA TYR A 390 9.20 14.93 18.32
C TYR A 390 9.12 15.52 16.90
N THR A 391 9.11 16.85 16.80
CA THR A 391 9.02 17.56 15.52
C THR A 391 10.31 18.34 15.27
N LEU A 392 10.88 18.19 14.09
CA LEU A 392 11.97 19.05 13.61
C LEU A 392 11.36 20.29 12.96
N VAL A 393 11.74 21.48 13.41
CA VAL A 393 11.24 22.74 12.84
C VAL A 393 12.41 23.66 12.49
N SER A 394 12.48 24.09 11.24
CA SER A 394 13.55 24.97 10.77
C SER A 394 13.11 25.91 9.64
N PRO A 395 13.44 27.21 9.72
CA PRO A 395 14.04 27.90 10.86
C PRO A 395 13.08 27.93 12.07
N GLN A 396 13.64 27.90 13.28
CA GLN A 396 12.86 28.08 14.51
C GLN A 396 13.75 28.57 15.66
N ALA A 397 13.50 29.78 16.13
CA ALA A 397 14.16 30.37 17.30
C ALA A 397 13.25 30.35 18.54
N ALA A 398 11.95 30.61 18.37
CA ALA A 398 11.00 30.57 19.50
C ALA A 398 10.74 29.13 19.96
N ALA A 399 10.60 28.96 21.27
CA ALA A 399 10.17 27.68 21.84
C ALA A 399 8.74 27.34 21.40
N LEU A 400 8.51 26.08 21.08
CA LEU A 400 7.20 25.55 20.69
C LEU A 400 6.53 24.85 21.88
N PRO A 401 5.19 24.88 21.99
CA PRO A 401 4.47 24.04 22.93
C PRO A 401 4.72 22.54 22.67
N GLY A 402 4.84 21.76 23.73
CA GLY A 402 5.14 20.32 23.67
C GLY A 402 6.60 20.00 24.04
N ALA A 403 7.14 18.88 23.58
CA ALA A 403 8.42 18.37 24.05
C ALA A 403 9.19 17.58 22.96
N ASN A 404 10.51 17.46 23.15
CA ASN A 404 11.41 16.69 22.28
C ASN A 404 11.49 17.20 20.83
N ASN A 405 11.26 18.49 20.62
CA ASN A 405 11.36 19.11 19.30
C ASN A 405 12.81 19.49 18.98
N LEU A 406 13.20 19.37 17.71
CA LEU A 406 14.51 19.78 17.19
C LEU A 406 14.35 21.13 16.48
N LEU A 407 14.81 22.21 17.11
CA LEU A 407 14.55 23.57 16.62
C LEU A 407 15.78 24.14 15.89
N GLY A 408 15.58 24.69 14.70
CA GLY A 408 16.63 25.35 13.90
C GLY A 408 17.67 24.40 13.31
N MET A 409 17.40 23.08 13.31
CA MET A 409 18.29 22.07 12.75
C MET A 409 17.99 21.87 11.26
N ASP A 410 19.01 21.59 10.46
CA ASP A 410 18.84 21.23 9.04
C ASP A 410 18.37 19.76 8.94
N PRO A 411 17.22 19.45 8.31
CA PRO A 411 16.80 18.07 8.08
C PRO A 411 17.68 17.32 7.08
N MET A 412 18.58 17.98 6.36
CA MET A 412 19.48 17.37 5.37
C MET A 412 18.75 16.58 4.29
N PHE A 413 17.82 17.23 3.58
CA PHE A 413 17.13 16.63 2.44
C PHE A 413 18.08 16.37 1.26
N ALA A 414 17.85 15.28 0.52
CA ALA A 414 18.72 14.83 -0.56
C ALA A 414 18.76 15.80 -1.75
N GLU A 415 17.61 16.16 -2.31
CA GLU A 415 17.52 17.09 -3.44
C GLU A 415 16.19 17.86 -3.42
N PRO A 416 15.99 18.77 -2.45
CA PRO A 416 14.68 19.39 -2.21
C PRO A 416 14.20 20.25 -3.39
N ALA A 417 15.12 20.82 -4.17
CA ALA A 417 14.78 21.56 -5.41
C ALA A 417 14.14 20.67 -6.49
N ALA A 418 14.42 19.36 -6.47
CA ALA A 418 13.79 18.36 -7.33
C ALA A 418 12.62 17.63 -6.62
N ALA A 419 12.13 18.17 -5.49
CA ALA A 419 11.13 17.56 -4.62
C ALA A 419 11.54 16.22 -3.98
N ASN A 420 12.84 15.89 -3.99
CA ASN A 420 13.36 14.74 -3.26
C ASN A 420 13.65 15.12 -1.80
N LEU A 421 12.69 14.84 -0.93
CA LEU A 421 12.71 15.16 0.50
C LEU A 421 13.16 13.98 1.37
N HIS A 422 13.80 12.96 0.78
CA HIS A 422 14.47 11.91 1.55
C HIS A 422 15.60 12.48 2.40
N LEU A 423 15.83 11.87 3.56
CA LEU A 423 16.89 12.28 4.47
C LEU A 423 18.25 11.75 3.98
N LEU A 424 19.30 12.57 4.13
CA LEU A 424 20.69 12.15 3.89
C LEU A 424 21.32 11.55 5.16
N PRO A 425 22.38 10.72 5.01
CA PRO A 425 23.13 10.19 6.15
C PRO A 425 23.60 11.32 7.08
N GLY A 426 23.34 11.16 8.38
CA GLY A 426 23.70 12.15 9.40
C GLY A 426 22.63 13.20 9.69
N SER A 427 21.48 13.13 9.03
CA SER A 427 20.33 13.97 9.36
C SER A 427 19.96 13.84 10.85
N PRO A 428 19.68 14.96 11.55
CA PRO A 428 19.19 14.93 12.92
C PRO A 428 17.76 14.38 13.05
N ALA A 429 17.04 14.21 11.92
CA ALA A 429 15.71 13.62 11.90
C ALA A 429 15.71 12.08 11.92
N ILE A 430 16.87 11.45 11.66
CA ILE A 430 17.01 9.98 11.65
C ILE A 430 16.88 9.42 13.06
N ASP A 431 16.12 8.33 13.21
CA ASP A 431 15.78 7.65 14.45
C ASP A 431 15.25 8.61 15.54
N ALA A 432 14.56 9.69 15.14
CA ALA A 432 14.22 10.80 16.02
C ALA A 432 12.71 10.94 16.31
N ALA A 433 11.84 10.13 15.69
CA ALA A 433 10.40 10.15 15.94
C ALA A 433 10.02 9.79 17.39
N ASP A 434 8.74 9.89 17.72
CA ASP A 434 8.24 9.42 19.02
C ASP A 434 8.49 7.90 19.16
N PRO A 435 9.22 7.43 20.19
CA PRO A 435 9.41 6.00 20.43
C PRO A 435 8.11 5.22 20.66
N ALA A 436 7.02 5.91 21.01
CA ALA A 436 5.69 5.32 21.18
C ALA A 436 4.83 5.42 19.91
N ALA A 437 5.36 5.96 18.80
CA ALA A 437 4.64 6.01 17.54
C ALA A 437 4.26 4.59 17.07
N PRO A 438 3.06 4.40 16.50
CA PRO A 438 2.65 3.10 15.98
C PRO A 438 3.54 2.70 14.80
N ALA A 439 3.73 1.39 14.64
CA ALA A 439 4.31 0.83 13.43
C ALA A 439 3.49 1.31 12.22
N SER A 440 4.19 1.81 11.21
CA SER A 440 3.60 2.35 9.99
C SER A 440 4.57 2.18 8.83
N VAL A 441 4.06 2.41 7.62
CA VAL A 441 4.89 2.61 6.43
C VAL A 441 5.15 4.10 6.24
N ASP A 442 6.24 4.45 5.57
CA ASP A 442 6.56 5.82 5.19
C ASP A 442 5.81 6.24 3.90
N PHE A 443 6.16 7.41 3.38
CA PHE A 443 5.58 7.96 2.15
C PHE A 443 5.78 7.04 0.93
N ASP A 444 6.92 6.36 0.83
CA ASP A 444 7.25 5.44 -0.26
C ASP A 444 6.60 4.05 -0.08
N GLY A 445 5.87 3.85 1.01
CA GLY A 445 5.25 2.57 1.36
C GLY A 445 6.22 1.57 2.00
N LEU A 446 7.40 2.01 2.43
CA LEU A 446 8.40 1.19 3.09
C LEU A 446 8.13 1.14 4.59
N SER A 447 8.30 -0.02 5.21
CA SER A 447 8.10 -0.16 6.67
C SER A 447 9.15 0.65 7.44
N ARG A 448 8.72 1.39 8.46
CA ARG A 448 9.63 2.07 9.39
C ARG A 448 10.32 1.04 10.28
N LEU A 449 11.65 1.09 10.39
CA LEU A 449 12.44 0.08 11.08
C LEU A 449 12.95 0.63 12.41
N GLY A 450 12.64 -0.05 13.51
CA GLY A 450 13.09 0.39 14.83
C GLY A 450 12.36 1.67 15.27
N ARG A 451 13.12 2.71 15.65
CA ARG A 451 12.55 4.02 15.98
C ARG A 451 12.47 4.81 14.68
N GLY A 452 11.28 5.11 14.21
CA GLY A 452 11.13 5.79 12.92
C GLY A 452 11.79 7.18 12.88
N ASP A 453 11.92 7.70 11.67
CA ASP A 453 12.43 9.04 11.42
C ASP A 453 11.34 10.10 11.57
N MET A 454 11.75 11.33 11.90
CA MET A 454 10.81 12.46 11.79
C MET A 454 10.52 12.75 10.32
N GLY A 455 9.26 13.02 9.99
CA GLY A 455 8.83 13.40 8.65
C GLY A 455 8.25 12.22 7.85
N ALA A 456 7.96 12.49 6.58
CA ALA A 456 7.23 11.59 5.69
C ALA A 456 8.01 10.35 5.25
N PHE A 457 9.34 10.44 5.18
CA PHE A 457 10.21 9.39 4.64
C PHE A 457 10.99 8.71 5.75
N GLU A 458 11.27 7.42 5.58
CA GLU A 458 12.23 6.68 6.39
C GLU A 458 13.58 6.64 5.67
N TYR A 459 14.66 6.93 6.39
CA TYR A 459 16.01 6.72 5.92
C TYR A 459 16.36 5.24 5.98
N LEU A 460 16.58 4.65 4.82
CA LEU A 460 17.15 3.31 4.72
C LEU A 460 18.65 3.42 4.45
N THR A 461 19.46 2.79 5.28
CA THR A 461 20.88 2.58 4.96
C THR A 461 20.96 1.77 3.67
N PRO A 462 21.77 2.17 2.67
CA PRO A 462 21.99 1.35 1.49
C PRO A 462 22.42 -0.07 1.91
N GLN A 463 21.71 -1.09 1.45
CA GLN A 463 22.07 -2.49 1.70
C GLN A 463 23.34 -2.91 0.95
#